data_AF-A0A1X2GAX4-F1
#
_entry.id   AF-A0A1X2GAX4-F1
#
_cell.length_a   1.000
_cell.length_b   1.000
_cell.length_c   1.000
_cell.angle_alpha   90.00
_cell.angle_beta   90.00
_cell.angle_gamma   90.00
#
_symmetry.space_group_name_H-M   'P 1'
#
loop_
_entity.id
_entity.type
_entity.pdbx_description
1 polymer ?
#
loop_
_entity_poly.entity_id
_entity_poly.type
_entity_poly.pdbx_seq_one_letter_code
_entity_poly.pdbx_strand_id
1 'polypeptide(L)'
;MATTSNTIDILYELLNNGVFRSIDYKTKIFDCLTKSTLPLHSQLIPMLKEYVKNCLLDRTDHIPESWIIPLVRMKEGSSWQVSQVLLTLYMLQYNASIIAMRMDPNFKLIVLDGPPITQHSSYLALDIGQVIPLRAMLTFIEHHPAYQLIYPEFVSLIAAAYPEILDVTSFLLREGRDPVPSSNYTLKSASINKLLLSLASHDSNPEETVFALKQLERMDLFQASTHAQTVIDSLLVPCLEPSMDKRVVNAFVSAWETFHQWIPNQVWLATINCLLPKNQHVIFHDLIKTPIILFQCDPRIFNSTQLLPLWLLILQCIRTSYRHRIWQKYHIDYPKSNISFNNRNVMALINGQDSEILQLLLEKCKALPGDSEDMLSNRRKLFCRFMHGVFVDDREGLLIKALHFQTYAIDLIPMMVKLVPSMFTMCNHLPELIRQPYIEKQVFGTLLGCYLCEKYPMDSTLVLAERVVLPRVLKIAMSPTNAESNSLQPPNECVPSEYLNQTLPGLAHLAHAFPHISQQIIDLLRDIQACLPPPNSFFEKQGSSRIIILLQLHKILQDALNDVSAELRNAANVNKACEPID
;
A
#
# COMPACT_ATOMS: atom_id res chain seq x y z
N MET A 1 29.60 -30.67 -25.27
CA MET A 1 28.32 -30.16 -25.81
C MET A 1 27.32 -31.30 -26.08
N ALA A 2 27.69 -32.40 -26.76
CA ALA A 2 26.76 -33.53 -26.99
C ALA A 2 26.51 -34.46 -25.78
N THR A 3 27.39 -34.46 -24.77
CA THR A 3 27.28 -35.33 -23.59
C THR A 3 26.31 -34.80 -22.54
N THR A 4 26.11 -33.47 -22.48
CA THR A 4 25.21 -32.80 -21.52
C THR A 4 23.75 -32.80 -21.95
N SER A 5 23.43 -32.81 -23.25
CA SER A 5 22.04 -32.94 -23.72
C SER A 5 21.48 -34.33 -23.43
N ASN A 6 22.22 -35.37 -23.82
CA ASN A 6 21.80 -36.75 -23.61
C ASN A 6 21.65 -37.10 -22.12
N THR A 7 22.44 -36.48 -21.24
CA THR A 7 22.31 -36.70 -19.80
C THR A 7 21.06 -36.04 -19.20
N ILE A 8 20.61 -34.89 -19.71
CA ILE A 8 19.36 -34.24 -19.25
C ILE A 8 18.15 -35.08 -19.64
N ASP A 9 18.10 -35.57 -20.88
CA ASP A 9 17.00 -36.41 -21.36
C ASP A 9 16.92 -37.73 -20.59
N ILE A 10 18.07 -38.38 -20.37
CA ILE A 10 18.14 -39.60 -19.55
C ILE A 10 17.72 -39.33 -18.10
N LEU A 11 18.16 -38.23 -17.49
CA LEU A 11 17.75 -37.88 -16.13
C LEU A 11 16.25 -37.61 -16.04
N TYR A 12 15.68 -36.92 -17.03
CA TYR A 12 14.24 -36.68 -17.11
C TYR A 12 13.45 -37.98 -17.24
N GLU A 13 13.81 -38.87 -18.16
CA GLU A 13 13.14 -40.15 -18.33
C GLU A 13 13.24 -41.03 -17.08
N LEU A 14 14.39 -41.05 -16.40
CA LEU A 14 14.57 -41.82 -15.17
C LEU A 14 13.74 -41.26 -14.01
N LEU A 15 13.62 -39.94 -13.90
CA LEU A 15 12.76 -39.29 -12.90
C LEU A 15 11.27 -39.55 -13.17
N ASN A 16 10.87 -39.46 -14.44
CA ASN A 16 9.48 -39.67 -14.87
C ASN A 16 9.07 -41.15 -14.71
N ASN A 17 9.98 -42.08 -14.97
CA ASN A 17 9.74 -43.53 -14.81
C ASN A 17 9.96 -44.03 -13.36
N GLY A 18 10.35 -43.17 -12.42
CA GLY A 18 10.38 -43.49 -11.00
C GLY A 18 11.54 -44.38 -10.51
N VAL A 19 12.72 -44.25 -11.11
CA VAL A 19 13.88 -45.13 -10.82
C VAL A 19 14.77 -44.58 -9.70
N PHE A 20 14.38 -44.73 -8.42
CA PHE A 20 15.04 -44.01 -7.31
C PHE A 20 16.15 -44.76 -6.54
N ARG A 21 16.25 -46.10 -6.68
CA ARG A 21 16.98 -46.95 -5.70
C ARG A 21 18.52 -46.98 -5.80
N SER A 22 19.12 -46.36 -6.81
CA SER A 22 20.55 -46.53 -7.09
C SER A 22 21.25 -45.30 -7.66
N ILE A 23 20.58 -44.15 -7.67
CA ILE A 23 21.07 -42.93 -8.31
C ILE A 23 21.03 -41.77 -7.33
N ASP A 24 22.19 -41.17 -7.09
CA ASP A 24 22.28 -39.88 -6.40
C ASP A 24 21.87 -38.76 -7.37
N TYR A 25 20.57 -38.50 -7.42
CA TYR A 25 19.99 -37.45 -8.26
C TYR A 25 20.42 -36.06 -7.81
N LYS A 26 20.65 -35.87 -6.51
CA LYS A 26 21.02 -34.59 -5.91
C LYS A 26 22.34 -34.07 -6.44
N THR A 27 23.40 -34.88 -6.40
CA THR A 27 24.72 -34.49 -6.94
C THR A 27 24.70 -34.38 -8.46
N LYS A 28 24.05 -35.30 -9.16
CA LYS A 28 23.98 -35.27 -10.63
C LYS A 28 23.24 -34.05 -11.17
N ILE A 29 22.12 -33.66 -10.55
CA ILE A 29 21.37 -32.47 -10.97
C ILE A 29 22.14 -31.21 -10.59
N PHE A 30 22.76 -31.15 -9.41
CA PHE A 30 23.61 -30.02 -9.03
C PHE A 30 24.80 -29.83 -10.00
N ASP A 31 25.48 -30.90 -10.37
CA ASP A 31 26.54 -30.90 -11.37
C ASP A 31 26.03 -30.47 -12.75
N CYS A 32 24.82 -30.93 -13.13
CA CYS A 32 24.19 -30.52 -14.37
C CYS A 32 23.91 -29.02 -14.40
N LEU A 33 23.34 -28.44 -13.33
CA LEU A 33 23.02 -27.02 -13.25
C LEU A 33 24.30 -26.15 -13.20
N THR A 34 25.34 -26.60 -12.53
CA THR A 34 26.61 -25.86 -12.40
C THR A 34 27.45 -25.87 -13.68
N LYS A 35 27.45 -26.98 -14.42
CA LYS A 35 28.23 -27.16 -15.67
C LYS A 35 27.45 -26.77 -16.94
N SER A 36 26.19 -26.34 -16.81
CA SER A 36 25.36 -25.93 -17.93
C SER A 36 25.92 -24.71 -18.66
N THR A 37 25.96 -24.79 -19.99
CA THR A 37 26.38 -23.70 -20.89
C THR A 37 25.24 -23.32 -21.82
N LEU A 38 25.24 -22.08 -22.33
CA LEU A 38 24.29 -21.67 -23.37
C LEU A 38 24.58 -22.40 -24.70
N PRO A 39 23.57 -22.73 -25.53
CA PRO A 39 22.13 -22.54 -25.32
C PRO A 39 21.52 -23.57 -24.35
N LEU A 40 20.45 -23.18 -23.67
CA LEU A 40 19.78 -24.01 -22.67
C LEU A 40 18.97 -25.15 -23.31
N HIS A 41 18.97 -26.31 -22.65
CA HIS A 41 18.24 -27.50 -23.10
C HIS A 41 16.73 -27.35 -22.89
N SER A 42 15.90 -27.78 -23.85
CA SER A 42 14.44 -27.66 -23.79
C SER A 42 13.80 -28.46 -22.65
N GLN A 43 14.35 -29.64 -22.33
CA GLN A 43 13.86 -30.51 -21.26
C GLN A 43 14.31 -30.11 -19.84
N LEU A 44 15.06 -29.00 -19.70
CA LEU A 44 15.56 -28.58 -18.39
C LEU A 44 14.45 -28.21 -17.40
N ILE A 45 13.44 -27.45 -17.83
CA ILE A 45 12.32 -27.05 -16.98
C ILE A 45 11.44 -28.26 -16.58
N PRO A 46 11.01 -29.14 -17.52
CA PRO A 46 10.32 -30.39 -17.18
C PRO A 46 11.09 -31.27 -16.20
N MET A 47 12.40 -31.43 -16.40
CA MET A 47 13.27 -32.19 -15.50
C MET A 47 13.28 -31.60 -14.09
N LEU A 48 13.43 -30.28 -13.96
CA LEU A 48 13.38 -29.61 -12.66
C LEU A 48 12.01 -29.78 -11.99
N LYS A 49 10.91 -29.73 -12.75
CA LYS A 49 9.54 -29.95 -12.24
C LYS A 49 9.37 -31.34 -11.65
N GLU A 50 9.78 -32.38 -12.37
CA GLU A 50 9.64 -33.75 -11.90
C GLU A 50 10.61 -34.05 -10.74
N TYR A 51 11.81 -33.46 -10.74
CA TYR A 51 12.74 -33.58 -9.62
C TYR A 51 12.20 -32.94 -8.33
N VAL A 52 11.69 -31.70 -8.41
CA VAL A 52 11.11 -30.99 -7.26
C VAL A 52 9.92 -31.77 -6.70
N LYS A 53 9.03 -32.27 -7.57
CA LYS A 53 7.89 -33.11 -7.17
C LYS A 53 8.32 -34.38 -6.45
N ASN A 54 9.36 -35.07 -6.92
CA ASN A 54 9.89 -36.26 -6.27
C ASN A 54 10.60 -35.94 -4.93
N CYS A 55 11.25 -34.77 -4.82
CA CYS A 55 11.79 -34.28 -3.54
C CYS A 55 10.69 -34.07 -2.49
N LEU A 56 9.52 -33.60 -2.91
CA LEU A 56 8.37 -33.35 -2.02
C LEU A 56 7.60 -34.62 -1.65
N LEU A 57 7.81 -35.72 -2.38
CA LEU A 57 7.23 -37.03 -2.10
C LEU A 57 8.19 -37.92 -1.29
N ASP A 58 9.27 -37.37 -0.74
CA ASP A 58 10.35 -38.08 -0.04
C ASP A 58 10.99 -39.22 -0.87
N ARG A 59 10.93 -39.13 -2.21
CA ARG A 59 11.52 -40.12 -3.12
C ARG A 59 12.98 -39.84 -3.46
N THR A 60 13.39 -38.58 -3.31
CA THR A 60 14.74 -38.10 -3.59
C THR A 60 15.14 -36.99 -2.61
N ASP A 61 16.42 -36.90 -2.27
CA ASP A 61 16.93 -35.81 -1.43
C ASP A 61 16.99 -34.48 -2.18
N HIS A 62 16.63 -33.40 -1.51
CA HIS A 62 16.76 -32.04 -2.04
C HIS A 62 18.23 -31.54 -1.98
N ILE A 63 18.57 -30.55 -2.83
CA ILE A 63 19.91 -29.95 -2.88
C ILE A 63 20.12 -29.07 -1.64
N PRO A 64 21.14 -29.27 -0.80
CA PRO A 64 21.21 -28.57 0.46
C PRO A 64 21.53 -27.08 0.22
N GLU A 65 20.93 -26.21 1.03
CA GLU A 65 21.07 -24.75 0.89
C GLU A 65 22.53 -24.29 0.96
N SER A 66 23.35 -24.99 1.76
CA SER A 66 24.79 -24.76 1.91
C SER A 66 25.57 -24.89 0.61
N TRP A 67 25.10 -25.67 -0.37
CA TRP A 67 25.75 -25.79 -1.68
C TRP A 67 25.37 -24.64 -2.62
N ILE A 68 24.17 -24.09 -2.45
CA ILE A 68 23.58 -23.11 -3.37
C ILE A 68 24.02 -21.68 -3.00
N ILE A 69 23.96 -21.31 -1.72
CA ILE A 69 24.26 -19.95 -1.25
C ILE A 69 25.62 -19.42 -1.75
N PRO A 70 26.74 -20.18 -1.66
CA PRO A 70 28.05 -19.66 -2.08
C PRO A 70 28.17 -19.39 -3.58
N LEU A 71 27.37 -20.10 -4.39
CA LEU A 71 27.39 -19.98 -5.86
C LEU A 71 26.47 -18.87 -6.35
N VAL A 72 25.34 -18.69 -5.68
CA VAL A 72 24.30 -17.76 -6.09
C VAL A 72 24.55 -16.34 -5.56
N ARG A 73 25.32 -16.18 -4.47
CA ARG A 73 25.84 -14.87 -4.07
C ARG A 73 26.70 -14.29 -5.19
N MET A 74 26.37 -13.08 -5.61
CA MET A 74 27.18 -12.36 -6.60
C MET A 74 28.59 -12.15 -6.05
N LYS A 75 29.59 -12.53 -6.84
CA LYS A 75 30.99 -12.13 -6.60
C LYS A 75 31.23 -10.80 -7.31
N GLU A 76 31.90 -9.87 -6.62
CA GLU A 76 32.21 -8.53 -7.12
C GLU A 76 32.84 -8.59 -8.53
N GLY A 77 32.20 -7.94 -9.51
CA GLY A 77 32.79 -7.66 -10.83
C GLY A 77 32.55 -8.68 -11.95
N SER A 78 31.57 -9.59 -11.83
CA SER A 78 31.25 -10.55 -12.91
C SER A 78 29.77 -10.55 -13.31
N SER A 79 29.51 -10.77 -14.61
CA SER A 79 28.16 -10.96 -15.14
C SER A 79 27.51 -12.23 -14.59
N TRP A 80 26.17 -12.28 -14.63
CA TRP A 80 25.42 -13.44 -14.18
C TRP A 80 25.83 -14.71 -14.93
N GLN A 81 26.25 -15.73 -14.18
CA GLN A 81 26.57 -17.03 -14.74
C GLN A 81 25.29 -17.85 -14.97
N VAL A 82 25.30 -18.73 -15.97
CA VAL A 82 24.18 -19.64 -16.28
C VAL A 82 23.79 -20.45 -15.05
N SER A 83 24.79 -20.95 -14.31
CA SER A 83 24.62 -21.70 -13.07
C SER A 83 23.83 -20.93 -12.01
N GLN A 84 24.07 -19.62 -11.86
CA GLN A 84 23.39 -18.76 -10.89
C GLN A 84 21.90 -18.62 -11.22
N VAL A 85 21.59 -18.39 -12.51
CA VAL A 85 20.21 -18.28 -13.00
C VAL A 85 19.46 -19.60 -12.78
N LEU A 86 20.08 -20.72 -13.14
CA LEU A 86 19.46 -22.04 -13.03
C LEU A 86 19.24 -22.50 -11.59
N LEU A 87 20.22 -22.24 -10.70
CA LEU A 87 20.07 -22.54 -9.27
C LEU A 87 18.99 -21.66 -8.63
N THR A 88 18.90 -20.38 -9.01
CA THR A 88 17.83 -19.48 -8.54
C THR A 88 16.46 -19.96 -9.03
N LEU A 89 16.34 -20.36 -10.30
CA LEU A 89 15.12 -20.96 -10.84
C LEU A 89 14.69 -22.18 -10.03
N TYR A 90 15.62 -23.10 -9.75
CA TYR A 90 15.35 -24.28 -8.92
C TYR A 90 14.84 -23.91 -7.53
N MET A 91 15.47 -22.95 -6.85
CA MET A 91 15.03 -22.51 -5.52
C MET A 91 13.62 -21.92 -5.54
N LEU A 92 13.33 -21.03 -6.49
CA LEU A 92 12.02 -20.42 -6.66
C LEU A 92 10.95 -21.49 -6.92
N GLN A 93 11.26 -22.43 -7.80
CA GLN A 93 10.36 -23.51 -8.18
C GLN A 93 10.10 -24.48 -7.02
N TYR A 94 11.12 -24.81 -6.23
CA TYR A 94 10.97 -25.64 -5.04
C TYR A 94 10.05 -24.98 -4.01
N ASN A 95 10.28 -23.70 -3.70
CA ASN A 95 9.46 -22.96 -2.75
C ASN A 95 8.00 -22.81 -3.25
N ALA A 96 7.79 -22.51 -4.54
CA ALA A 96 6.46 -22.46 -5.13
C ALA A 96 5.74 -23.82 -5.04
N SER A 97 6.46 -24.92 -5.28
CA SER A 97 5.90 -26.27 -5.23
C SER A 97 5.53 -26.70 -3.80
N ILE A 98 6.28 -26.29 -2.78
CA ILE A 98 5.90 -26.49 -1.36
C ILE A 98 4.56 -25.83 -1.07
N ILE A 99 4.40 -24.57 -1.47
CA ILE A 99 3.17 -23.82 -1.22
C ILE A 99 2.00 -24.47 -1.97
N ALA A 100 2.20 -24.84 -3.24
CA ALA A 100 1.18 -25.52 -4.05
C ALA A 100 0.74 -26.86 -3.43
N MET A 101 1.69 -27.69 -2.99
CA MET A 101 1.45 -28.96 -2.32
C MET A 101 0.67 -28.80 -1.01
N ARG A 102 0.99 -27.79 -0.19
CA ARG A 102 0.26 -27.50 1.06
C ARG A 102 -1.14 -26.95 0.81
N MET A 103 -1.36 -26.32 -0.35
CA MET A 103 -2.64 -25.77 -0.75
C MET A 103 -3.60 -26.80 -1.32
N ASP A 104 -3.08 -27.85 -2.00
CA ASP A 104 -3.87 -28.90 -2.65
C ASP A 104 -4.62 -29.78 -1.62
N PRO A 105 -5.96 -29.83 -1.66
CA PRO A 105 -6.75 -30.69 -0.78
C PRO A 105 -6.54 -32.19 -1.03
N ASN A 106 -6.22 -32.60 -2.26
CA ASN A 106 -6.09 -34.02 -2.64
C ASN A 106 -4.76 -34.62 -2.17
N PHE A 107 -3.72 -33.79 -2.07
CA PHE A 107 -2.39 -34.23 -1.64
C PHE A 107 -2.38 -34.73 -0.19
N LYS A 108 -3.26 -34.19 0.66
CA LYS A 108 -3.43 -34.66 2.05
C LYS A 108 -3.90 -36.11 2.15
N LEU A 109 -4.65 -36.60 1.16
CA LEU A 109 -5.11 -38.00 1.15
C LEU A 109 -3.95 -38.96 0.88
N ILE A 110 -2.91 -38.52 0.16
CA ILE A 110 -1.73 -39.31 -0.19
C ILE A 110 -0.75 -39.40 1.00
N VAL A 111 -0.72 -38.39 1.88
CA VAL A 111 0.22 -38.31 3.01
C VAL A 111 -0.35 -38.88 4.33
N LEU A 112 -1.59 -39.37 4.34
CA LEU A 112 -2.16 -40.04 5.52
C LEU A 112 -1.38 -41.31 5.94
N ASP A 113 -0.57 -41.89 5.04
CA ASP A 113 0.30 -43.05 5.30
C ASP A 113 1.80 -42.70 5.46
N GLY A 114 2.18 -41.41 5.46
CA GLY A 114 3.58 -40.95 5.47
C GLY A 114 3.98 -40.13 6.71
N PRO A 115 5.30 -39.94 6.96
CA PRO A 115 5.78 -39.13 8.07
C PRO A 115 5.28 -37.67 7.97
N PRO A 116 5.16 -36.95 9.10
CA PRO A 116 4.61 -35.60 9.11
C PRO A 116 5.49 -34.64 8.28
N ILE A 117 4.84 -33.92 7.36
CA ILE A 117 5.37 -32.90 6.42
C ILE A 117 6.17 -31.77 7.10
N THR A 118 6.23 -31.77 8.44
CA THR A 118 7.05 -30.90 9.30
C THR A 118 8.55 -30.87 8.96
N GLN A 119 9.07 -31.78 8.12
CA GLN A 119 10.49 -31.84 7.79
C GLN A 119 10.91 -31.04 6.55
N HIS A 120 9.98 -30.61 5.69
CA HIS A 120 10.33 -29.79 4.53
C HIS A 120 10.43 -28.31 4.92
N SER A 121 11.65 -27.85 5.22
CA SER A 121 11.99 -26.43 5.30
C SER A 121 12.07 -25.85 3.88
N SER A 122 11.33 -24.77 3.62
CA SER A 122 11.54 -23.95 2.42
C SER A 122 12.99 -23.48 2.35
N TYR A 123 13.56 -23.36 1.14
CA TYR A 123 14.88 -22.72 1.01
C TYR A 123 14.80 -21.27 1.47
N LEU A 124 15.71 -20.91 2.37
CA LEU A 124 15.80 -19.62 3.06
C LEU A 124 14.51 -19.23 3.79
N ALA A 125 14.40 -19.70 5.04
CA ALA A 125 13.44 -19.23 6.05
C ALA A 125 13.53 -17.71 6.37
N LEU A 126 14.45 -16.98 5.73
CA LEU A 126 14.41 -15.54 5.49
C LEU A 126 14.90 -15.24 4.05
N ASP A 127 13.96 -15.11 3.14
CA ASP A 127 13.98 -14.38 1.85
C ASP A 127 15.16 -14.53 0.87
N ILE A 128 14.92 -15.33 -0.16
CA ILE A 128 15.74 -15.36 -1.39
C ILE A 128 15.94 -13.93 -1.95
N GLY A 129 14.90 -13.10 -1.92
CA GLY A 129 14.95 -11.72 -2.43
C GLY A 129 15.87 -10.76 -1.67
N GLN A 130 16.34 -11.11 -0.46
CA GLN A 130 17.34 -10.30 0.25
C GLN A 130 18.77 -10.68 -0.15
N VAL A 131 19.00 -11.97 -0.46
CA VAL A 131 20.32 -12.49 -0.82
C VAL A 131 20.60 -12.30 -2.31
N ILE A 132 19.56 -12.43 -3.14
CA ILE A 132 19.65 -12.37 -4.59
C ILE A 132 18.86 -11.16 -5.08
N PRO A 133 19.47 -10.25 -5.87
CA PRO A 133 18.75 -9.20 -6.56
C PRO A 133 17.92 -9.80 -7.71
N LEU A 134 16.73 -10.30 -7.39
CA LEU A 134 15.85 -10.99 -8.34
C LEU A 134 15.44 -10.09 -9.51
N ARG A 135 15.23 -8.78 -9.25
CA ARG A 135 14.90 -7.80 -10.29
C ARG A 135 16.04 -7.64 -11.30
N ALA A 136 17.26 -7.51 -10.81
CA ALA A 136 18.47 -7.45 -11.62
C ALA A 136 18.62 -8.67 -12.52
N MET A 137 18.47 -9.87 -11.92
CA MET A 137 18.54 -11.13 -12.65
C MET A 137 17.45 -11.23 -13.70
N LEU A 138 16.21 -10.81 -13.38
CA LEU A 138 15.11 -10.81 -14.34
C LEU A 138 15.39 -9.90 -15.53
N THR A 139 15.84 -8.67 -15.28
CA THR A 139 16.22 -7.72 -16.32
C THR A 139 17.36 -8.29 -17.18
N PHE A 140 18.36 -8.95 -16.58
CA PHE A 140 19.43 -9.61 -17.32
C PHE A 140 18.89 -10.71 -18.25
N ILE A 141 18.03 -11.59 -17.76
CA ILE A 141 17.41 -12.68 -18.54
C ILE A 141 16.60 -12.12 -19.72
N GLU A 142 15.85 -11.05 -19.50
CA GLU A 142 15.02 -10.39 -20.52
C GLU A 142 15.86 -9.87 -21.71
N HIS A 143 17.03 -9.29 -21.44
CA HIS A 143 17.90 -8.72 -22.48
C HIS A 143 18.77 -9.76 -23.20
N HIS A 144 18.82 -11.01 -22.73
CA HIS A 144 19.64 -12.07 -23.30
C HIS A 144 18.78 -13.16 -23.98
N PRO A 145 18.72 -13.22 -25.32
CA PRO A 145 17.83 -14.15 -26.03
C PRO A 145 18.14 -15.62 -25.75
N ALA A 146 19.36 -15.93 -25.29
CA ALA A 146 19.77 -17.28 -24.91
C ALA A 146 18.96 -17.87 -23.74
N TYR A 147 18.25 -17.04 -22.96
CA TYR A 147 17.40 -17.46 -21.84
C TYR A 147 15.90 -17.43 -22.15
N GLN A 148 15.49 -17.22 -23.41
CA GLN A 148 14.09 -17.09 -23.81
C GLN A 148 13.20 -18.26 -23.35
N LEU A 149 13.75 -19.48 -23.27
CA LEU A 149 13.02 -20.66 -22.80
C LEU A 149 12.66 -20.60 -21.31
N ILE A 150 13.49 -19.96 -20.49
CA ILE A 150 13.34 -19.91 -19.02
C ILE A 150 12.57 -18.66 -18.58
N TYR A 151 12.66 -17.57 -19.35
CA TYR A 151 12.07 -16.29 -19.00
C TYR A 151 10.60 -16.36 -18.55
N PRO A 152 9.68 -17.04 -19.28
CA PRO A 152 8.25 -17.07 -18.88
C PRO A 152 8.03 -17.74 -17.52
N GLU A 153 8.70 -18.87 -17.27
CA GLU A 153 8.60 -19.58 -15.99
C GLU A 153 9.21 -18.73 -14.87
N PHE A 154 10.38 -18.11 -15.12
CA PHE A 154 11.09 -17.30 -14.13
C PHE A 154 10.27 -16.07 -13.70
N VAL A 155 9.67 -15.34 -14.65
CA VAL A 155 8.75 -14.23 -14.36
C VAL A 155 7.56 -14.72 -13.55
N SER A 156 6.95 -15.85 -13.95
CA SER A 156 5.77 -16.37 -13.25
C SER A 156 6.06 -16.75 -11.80
N LEU A 157 7.23 -17.34 -11.54
CA LEU A 157 7.67 -17.71 -10.20
C LEU A 157 7.99 -16.47 -9.35
N ILE A 158 8.63 -15.45 -9.92
CA ILE A 158 8.86 -14.18 -9.23
C ILE A 158 7.54 -13.48 -8.92
N ALA A 159 6.61 -13.40 -9.86
CA ALA A 159 5.29 -12.80 -9.64
C ALA A 159 4.50 -13.52 -8.55
N ALA A 160 4.63 -14.84 -8.47
CA ALA A 160 3.98 -15.66 -7.46
C ALA A 160 4.64 -15.61 -6.08
N ALA A 161 5.95 -15.32 -5.99
CA ALA A 161 6.71 -15.38 -4.74
C ALA A 161 7.08 -14.00 -4.15
N TYR A 162 7.34 -13.01 -5.01
CA TYR A 162 7.81 -11.67 -4.68
C TYR A 162 7.10 -10.60 -5.54
N PRO A 163 5.76 -10.48 -5.44
CA PRO A 163 4.98 -9.52 -6.22
C PRO A 163 5.43 -8.07 -6.04
N GLU A 164 6.01 -7.73 -4.89
CA GLU A 164 6.54 -6.39 -4.58
C GLU A 164 7.66 -5.91 -5.53
N ILE A 165 8.37 -6.85 -6.18
CA ILE A 165 9.47 -6.57 -7.09
C ILE A 165 8.96 -6.19 -8.49
N LEU A 166 7.72 -6.57 -8.81
CA LEU A 166 7.08 -6.35 -10.12
C LEU A 166 6.02 -5.23 -10.06
N ASP A 167 6.22 -4.23 -9.21
CA ASP A 167 5.29 -3.12 -9.08
C ASP A 167 5.16 -2.31 -10.38
N VAL A 168 3.92 -2.08 -10.83
CA VAL A 168 3.61 -1.43 -12.11
C VAL A 168 4.17 0.00 -12.14
N THR A 169 4.11 0.73 -11.03
CA THR A 169 4.59 2.11 -11.00
C THR A 169 6.10 2.15 -11.23
N SER A 170 6.84 1.17 -10.70
CA SER A 170 8.29 1.03 -10.96
C SER A 170 8.63 0.81 -12.44
N PHE A 171 7.82 0.07 -13.19
CA PHE A 171 8.01 -0.14 -14.63
C PHE A 171 7.72 1.12 -15.43
N LEU A 172 6.63 1.83 -15.11
CA LEU A 172 6.22 3.05 -15.79
C LEU A 172 7.24 4.19 -15.65
N LEU A 173 8.00 4.24 -14.54
CA LEU A 173 9.08 5.21 -14.37
C LEU A 173 10.18 5.08 -15.45
N ARG A 174 10.29 3.93 -16.11
CA ARG A 174 11.28 3.67 -17.17
C ARG A 174 10.77 3.98 -18.58
N GLU A 175 9.51 3.66 -18.88
CA GLU A 175 8.97 3.73 -20.26
C GLU A 175 9.00 5.14 -20.86
N GLY A 176 9.06 6.19 -20.04
CA GLY A 176 9.15 7.58 -20.48
C GLY A 176 10.58 8.17 -20.54
N ARG A 177 11.62 7.41 -20.20
CA ARG A 177 13.01 7.90 -20.21
C ARG A 177 13.70 7.51 -21.52
N ASP A 178 14.40 8.46 -22.13
CA ASP A 178 15.26 8.16 -23.27
C ASP A 178 16.24 7.04 -22.88
N PRO A 179 16.42 5.99 -23.71
CA PRO A 179 17.40 4.96 -23.43
C PRO A 179 18.78 5.62 -23.41
N VAL A 180 19.31 5.84 -22.20
CA VAL A 180 20.69 6.27 -22.03
C VAL A 180 21.54 5.14 -22.59
N PRO A 181 22.35 5.37 -23.63
CA PRO A 181 23.23 4.33 -24.13
C PRO A 181 24.12 3.91 -22.96
N SER A 182 23.93 2.68 -22.48
CA SER A 182 24.74 2.07 -21.45
C SER A 182 26.14 1.93 -22.02
N SER A 183 26.94 2.96 -21.78
CA SER A 183 28.35 2.92 -22.11
C SER A 183 29.03 2.01 -21.11
N ASN A 184 29.87 1.08 -21.56
CA ASN A 184 30.73 0.26 -20.70
C ASN A 184 31.83 1.15 -20.07
N TYR A 185 31.44 2.26 -19.43
CA TYR A 185 32.31 3.15 -18.70
C TYR A 185 32.58 2.53 -17.35
N THR A 186 33.70 1.81 -17.26
CA THR A 186 34.27 1.41 -15.98
C THR A 186 35.04 2.60 -15.40
N LEU A 187 34.53 3.22 -14.33
CA LEU A 187 35.28 4.25 -13.62
C LEU A 187 36.51 3.62 -12.94
N LYS A 188 37.66 4.28 -13.03
CA LYS A 188 38.85 3.87 -12.27
C LYS A 188 38.62 4.13 -10.77
N SER A 189 39.23 3.36 -9.88
CA SER A 189 39.09 3.54 -8.42
C SER A 189 39.37 4.98 -7.94
N ALA A 190 40.33 5.67 -8.56
CA ALA A 190 40.64 7.09 -8.27
C ALA A 190 39.49 8.06 -8.60
N SER A 191 38.64 7.76 -9.59
CA SER A 191 37.46 8.56 -9.91
C SER A 191 36.28 8.31 -8.96
N ILE A 192 36.24 7.16 -8.27
CA ILE A 192 35.22 6.85 -7.26
C ILE A 192 35.41 7.73 -6.02
N ASN A 193 36.66 7.87 -5.54
CA ASN A 193 36.96 8.80 -4.44
C ASN A 193 36.62 10.25 -4.81
N LYS A 194 36.81 10.64 -6.08
CA LYS A 194 36.39 11.95 -6.58
C LYS A 194 34.87 12.11 -6.62
N LEU A 195 34.12 11.05 -7.00
CA LEU A 195 32.66 11.05 -6.92
C LEU A 195 32.19 11.21 -5.46
N LEU A 196 32.73 10.43 -4.53
CA LEU A 196 32.38 10.52 -3.11
C LEU A 196 32.67 11.91 -2.52
N LEU A 197 33.81 12.51 -2.89
CA LEU A 197 34.14 13.88 -2.50
C LEU A 197 33.16 14.89 -3.10
N SER A 198 32.75 14.73 -4.37
CA SER A 198 31.76 15.61 -5.00
C SER A 198 30.37 15.51 -4.36
N LEU A 199 29.96 14.31 -3.93
CA LEU A 199 28.70 14.08 -3.20
C LEU A 199 28.74 14.72 -1.80
N ALA A 200 29.91 14.71 -1.15
CA ALA A 200 30.12 15.37 0.14
C ALA A 200 30.15 16.90 0.03
N SER A 201 30.54 17.47 -1.12
CA SER A 201 30.59 18.91 -1.38
C SER A 201 29.32 19.48 -2.04
N HIS A 202 28.15 18.89 -1.77
CA HIS A 202 26.88 19.27 -2.41
C HIS A 202 26.49 20.73 -2.16
N ASP A 203 26.84 21.30 -1.00
CA ASP A 203 26.56 22.70 -0.66
C ASP A 203 27.46 23.70 -1.42
N SER A 204 28.69 23.30 -1.76
CA SER A 204 29.66 24.18 -2.41
C SER A 204 29.56 24.14 -3.94
N ASN A 205 29.35 22.95 -4.52
CA ASN A 205 29.35 22.74 -5.97
C ASN A 205 28.17 21.86 -6.42
N PRO A 206 26.95 22.42 -6.57
CA PRO A 206 25.77 21.65 -6.98
C PRO A 206 25.90 21.07 -8.40
N GLU A 207 26.62 21.76 -9.30
CA GLU A 207 26.79 21.30 -10.68
C GLU A 207 27.67 20.05 -10.80
N GLU A 208 28.75 19.97 -10.01
CA GLU A 208 29.61 18.80 -9.95
C GLU A 208 28.86 17.59 -9.36
N THR A 209 28.00 17.83 -8.36
CA THR A 209 27.15 16.81 -7.75
C THR A 209 26.13 16.26 -8.76
N VAL A 210 25.46 17.14 -9.52
CA VAL A 210 24.55 16.73 -10.60
C VAL A 210 25.29 15.95 -11.68
N PHE A 211 26.49 16.38 -12.06
CA PHE A 211 27.31 15.68 -13.04
C PHE A 211 27.76 14.30 -12.55
N ALA A 212 28.13 14.19 -11.28
CA ALA A 212 28.46 12.93 -10.63
C ALA A 212 27.27 11.94 -10.63
N LEU A 213 26.07 12.41 -10.27
CA LEU A 213 24.85 11.60 -10.28
C LEU A 213 24.49 11.14 -11.70
N LYS A 214 24.56 12.04 -12.69
CA LYS A 214 24.34 11.68 -14.11
C LYS A 214 25.39 10.73 -14.66
N GLN A 215 26.62 10.75 -14.14
CA GLN A 215 27.63 9.75 -14.49
C GLN A 215 27.28 8.39 -13.93
N LEU A 216 26.82 8.31 -12.67
CA LEU A 216 26.36 7.05 -12.06
C LEU A 216 25.21 6.42 -12.85
N GLU A 217 24.30 7.23 -13.40
CA GLU A 217 23.21 6.75 -14.27
C GLU A 217 23.70 6.18 -15.62
N ARG A 218 24.87 6.62 -16.10
CA ARG A 218 25.47 6.16 -17.38
C ARG A 218 26.36 4.94 -17.22
N MET A 219 26.71 4.58 -15.98
CA MET A 219 27.53 3.42 -15.67
C MET A 219 26.74 2.13 -15.87
N ASP A 220 27.47 1.02 -15.93
CA ASP A 220 26.86 -0.30 -15.85
C ASP A 220 26.06 -0.43 -14.54
N LEU A 221 24.83 -0.95 -14.64
CA LEU A 221 23.85 -1.01 -13.54
C LEU A 221 24.43 -1.71 -12.31
N PHE A 222 25.28 -2.71 -12.51
CA PHE A 222 25.96 -3.40 -11.43
C PHE A 222 26.92 -2.48 -10.68
N GLN A 223 27.79 -1.74 -11.37
CA GLN A 223 28.71 -0.81 -10.73
C GLN A 223 27.97 0.32 -10.01
N ALA A 224 26.93 0.85 -10.65
CA ALA A 224 26.07 1.87 -10.06
C ALA A 224 25.44 1.37 -8.74
N SER A 225 24.98 0.12 -8.69
CA SER A 225 24.36 -0.48 -7.51
C SER A 225 25.30 -0.57 -6.29
N THR A 226 26.61 -0.75 -6.49
CA THR A 226 27.59 -0.80 -5.39
C THR A 226 27.74 0.53 -4.66
N HIS A 227 27.38 1.65 -5.32
CA HIS A 227 27.45 2.99 -4.76
C HIS A 227 26.11 3.48 -4.20
N ALA A 228 25.02 2.72 -4.39
CA ALA A 228 23.67 3.13 -4.00
C ALA A 228 23.58 3.51 -2.52
N GLN A 229 24.12 2.67 -1.63
CA GLN A 229 24.09 2.94 -0.19
C GLN A 229 24.82 4.24 0.16
N THR A 230 26.01 4.46 -0.38
CA THR A 230 26.78 5.69 -0.09
C THR A 230 26.11 6.95 -0.64
N VAL A 231 25.47 6.87 -1.81
CA VAL A 231 24.70 7.99 -2.37
C VAL A 231 23.49 8.31 -1.50
N ILE A 232 22.76 7.30 -1.05
CA ILE A 232 21.59 7.48 -0.17
C ILE A 232 22.03 8.08 1.17
N ASP A 233 23.05 7.51 1.82
CA ASP A 233 23.54 7.96 3.12
C ASP A 233 24.09 9.40 3.09
N SER A 234 24.66 9.82 1.96
CA SER A 234 25.25 11.15 1.82
C SER A 234 24.25 12.25 1.42
N LEU A 235 23.29 11.94 0.53
CA LEU A 235 22.42 12.96 -0.07
C LEU A 235 20.97 12.96 0.41
N LEU A 236 20.44 11.86 0.94
CA LEU A 236 19.01 11.79 1.25
C LEU A 236 18.57 12.85 2.27
N VAL A 237 19.29 12.96 3.40
CA VAL A 237 18.97 13.92 4.45
C VAL A 237 19.19 15.37 3.98
N PRO A 238 20.32 15.73 3.34
CA PRO A 238 20.48 17.06 2.74
C PRO A 238 19.39 17.43 1.72
N CYS A 239 18.91 16.47 0.92
CA CYS A 239 17.83 16.71 -0.03
C CYS A 239 16.46 16.99 0.62
N LEU A 240 16.31 16.80 1.94
CA LEU A 240 15.13 17.22 2.69
C LEU A 240 15.17 18.72 3.04
N GLU A 241 16.33 19.37 2.98
CA GLU A 241 16.47 20.77 3.33
C GLU A 241 15.87 21.69 2.26
N PRO A 242 15.10 22.72 2.63
CA PRO A 242 14.49 23.64 1.67
C PRO A 242 15.52 24.51 0.92
N SER A 243 16.75 24.62 1.42
CA SER A 243 17.85 25.34 0.79
C SER A 243 18.54 24.57 -0.34
N MET A 244 18.28 23.28 -0.48
CA MET A 244 18.94 22.43 -1.46
C MET A 244 18.56 22.82 -2.90
N ASP A 245 19.53 22.78 -3.82
CA ASP A 245 19.26 23.02 -5.24
C ASP A 245 18.35 21.92 -5.81
N LYS A 246 17.19 22.33 -6.34
CA LYS A 246 16.20 21.42 -6.97
C LYS A 246 16.81 20.57 -8.07
N ARG A 247 17.86 21.03 -8.76
CA ARG A 247 18.60 20.25 -9.77
C ARG A 247 19.30 19.03 -9.15
N VAL A 248 19.88 19.20 -7.96
CA VAL A 248 20.52 18.11 -7.21
C VAL A 248 19.47 17.12 -6.74
N VAL A 249 18.35 17.59 -6.17
CA VAL A 249 17.27 16.70 -5.70
C VAL A 249 16.67 15.90 -6.87
N ASN A 250 16.42 16.53 -8.02
CA ASN A 250 15.94 15.82 -9.21
C ASN A 250 16.94 14.76 -9.72
N ALA A 251 18.25 15.09 -9.73
CA ALA A 251 19.29 14.14 -10.11
C ALA A 251 19.39 12.97 -9.11
N PHE A 252 19.22 13.25 -7.80
CA PHE A 252 19.19 12.23 -6.76
C PHE A 252 17.99 11.29 -6.94
N VAL A 253 16.78 11.84 -7.14
CA VAL A 253 15.56 11.05 -7.39
C VAL A 253 15.76 10.15 -8.62
N SER A 254 16.34 10.67 -9.68
CA SER A 254 16.60 9.90 -10.89
C SER A 254 17.63 8.77 -10.68
N ALA A 255 18.70 9.04 -9.93
CA ALA A 255 19.67 8.01 -9.54
C ALA A 255 19.03 6.95 -8.62
N TRP A 256 18.21 7.38 -7.66
CA TRP A 256 17.47 6.49 -6.75
C TRP A 256 16.56 5.53 -7.52
N GLU A 257 15.80 6.03 -8.50
CA GLU A 257 14.93 5.21 -9.36
C GLU A 257 15.74 4.19 -10.16
N THR A 258 16.92 4.57 -10.63
CA THR A 258 17.85 3.67 -11.33
C THR A 258 18.34 2.54 -10.42
N PHE A 259 18.70 2.85 -9.16
CA PHE A 259 19.08 1.83 -8.19
C PHE A 259 17.91 0.91 -7.82
N HIS A 260 16.72 1.49 -7.62
CA HIS A 260 15.51 0.77 -7.27
C HIS A 260 15.13 -0.28 -8.31
N GLN A 261 15.35 0.01 -9.60
CA GLN A 261 15.13 -0.96 -10.68
C GLN A 261 16.06 -2.17 -10.63
N TRP A 262 17.18 -2.10 -9.91
CA TRP A 262 18.16 -3.18 -9.84
C TRP A 262 18.12 -3.94 -8.52
N ILE A 263 18.19 -3.20 -7.41
CA ILE A 263 18.31 -3.73 -6.04
C ILE A 263 17.23 -3.11 -5.12
N PRO A 264 15.92 -3.33 -5.41
CA PRO A 264 14.82 -2.63 -4.74
C PRO A 264 14.88 -2.77 -3.21
N ASN A 265 15.00 -4.00 -2.70
CA ASN A 265 15.02 -4.27 -1.26
C ASN A 265 16.14 -3.54 -0.52
N GLN A 266 17.35 -3.48 -1.11
CA GLN A 266 18.50 -2.81 -0.51
C GLN A 266 18.33 -1.30 -0.52
N VAL A 267 17.80 -0.76 -1.62
CA VAL A 267 17.50 0.67 -1.74
C VAL A 267 16.42 1.09 -0.74
N TRP A 268 15.35 0.30 -0.59
CA TRP A 268 14.32 0.55 0.42
C TRP A 268 14.90 0.57 1.84
N LEU A 269 15.70 -0.44 2.20
CA LEU A 269 16.35 -0.52 3.51
C LEU A 269 17.30 0.65 3.77
N ALA A 270 18.18 0.96 2.81
CA ALA A 270 19.10 2.09 2.94
C ALA A 270 18.33 3.41 3.11
N THR A 271 17.26 3.61 2.32
CA THR A 271 16.41 4.81 2.42
C THR A 271 15.76 4.90 3.81
N ILE A 272 15.17 3.82 4.31
CA ILE A 272 14.47 3.80 5.60
C ILE A 272 15.47 4.01 6.74
N ASN A 273 16.57 3.27 6.77
CA ASN A 273 17.58 3.38 7.83
C ASN A 273 18.26 4.76 7.86
N CYS A 274 18.39 5.42 6.71
CA CYS A 274 18.90 6.80 6.64
C CYS A 274 17.89 7.82 7.20
N LEU A 275 16.58 7.58 7.05
CA LEU A 275 15.53 8.46 7.58
C LEU A 275 15.16 8.21 9.05
N LEU A 276 15.53 7.04 9.59
CA LEU A 276 15.30 6.71 10.99
C LEU A 276 16.33 7.39 11.89
N PRO A 277 16.01 7.59 13.19
CA PRO A 277 16.99 8.07 14.16
C PRO A 277 18.22 7.16 14.20
N LYS A 278 19.43 7.73 14.29
CA LYS A 278 20.72 7.00 14.22
C LYS A 278 20.87 5.82 15.19
N ASN A 279 20.05 5.74 16.24
CA ASN A 279 20.09 4.67 17.23
C ASN A 279 19.25 3.44 16.82
N GLN A 280 18.51 3.51 15.71
CA GLN A 280 17.65 2.45 15.22
C GLN A 280 18.17 1.98 13.88
N HIS A 281 18.45 0.67 13.79
CA HIS A 281 18.77 0.03 12.52
C HIS A 281 17.80 -1.13 12.31
N VAL A 282 17.09 -1.09 11.19
CA VAL A 282 15.98 -1.99 10.91
C VAL A 282 16.38 -2.93 9.78
N ILE A 283 16.02 -4.21 9.93
CA ILE A 283 16.17 -5.21 8.87
C ILE A 283 14.82 -5.43 8.16
N PHE A 284 14.84 -6.00 6.96
CA PHE A 284 13.63 -6.14 6.15
C PHE A 284 12.52 -6.95 6.85
N HIS A 285 12.91 -7.95 7.64
CA HIS A 285 11.98 -8.75 8.42
C HIS A 285 11.16 -7.93 9.43
N ASP A 286 11.79 -6.91 10.01
CA ASP A 286 11.13 -6.02 10.97
C ASP A 286 10.09 -5.15 10.27
N LEU A 287 10.36 -4.71 9.03
CA LEU A 287 9.41 -3.96 8.21
C LEU A 287 8.16 -4.77 7.85
N ILE A 288 8.32 -6.07 7.63
CA ILE A 288 7.21 -6.98 7.33
C ILE A 288 6.36 -7.26 8.58
N LYS A 289 7.02 -7.43 9.73
CA LYS A 289 6.31 -7.64 11.00
C LYS A 289 5.58 -6.39 11.45
N THR A 290 6.24 -5.24 11.36
CA THR A 290 5.79 -3.97 11.92
C THR A 290 5.98 -2.86 10.89
N PRO A 291 5.08 -2.73 9.90
CA PRO A 291 5.19 -1.72 8.84
C PRO A 291 5.09 -0.28 9.37
N ILE A 292 4.53 -0.07 10.57
CA ILE A 292 4.40 1.25 11.22
C ILE A 292 5.76 1.92 11.48
N ILE A 293 6.85 1.15 11.54
CA ILE A 293 8.21 1.70 11.66
C ILE A 293 8.50 2.73 10.56
N LEU A 294 7.90 2.58 9.37
CA LEU A 294 8.03 3.54 8.26
C LEU A 294 7.57 4.96 8.61
N PHE A 295 6.68 5.13 9.59
CA PHE A 295 6.16 6.43 10.04
C PHE A 295 7.00 7.09 11.13
N GLN A 296 8.03 6.40 11.65
CA GLN A 296 9.00 6.92 12.63
C GLN A 296 10.17 7.67 11.95
N CYS A 297 10.08 7.89 10.64
CA CYS A 297 11.06 8.61 9.84
C CYS A 297 11.09 10.11 10.13
N ASP A 298 12.14 10.79 9.62
CA ASP A 298 12.23 12.25 9.62
C ASP A 298 10.97 12.89 9.01
N PRO A 299 10.20 13.69 9.78
CA PRO A 299 8.91 14.22 9.34
C PRO A 299 9.00 15.16 8.12
N ARG A 300 10.19 15.70 7.82
CA ARG A 300 10.40 16.58 6.66
C ARG A 300 10.12 15.88 5.34
N ILE A 301 10.21 14.55 5.29
CA ILE A 301 9.90 13.79 4.07
C ILE A 301 8.45 13.97 3.63
N PHE A 302 7.52 14.11 4.58
CA PHE A 302 6.10 14.29 4.30
C PHE A 302 5.79 15.66 3.66
N ASN A 303 6.70 16.61 3.78
CA ASN A 303 6.59 17.94 3.18
C ASN A 303 7.35 18.07 1.86
N SER A 304 8.18 17.09 1.52
CA SER A 304 8.97 17.10 0.29
C SER A 304 8.16 16.63 -0.92
N THR A 305 7.90 17.52 -1.87
CA THR A 305 7.17 17.18 -3.11
C THR A 305 7.87 16.12 -3.96
N GLN A 306 9.21 16.04 -3.89
CA GLN A 306 10.01 15.14 -4.73
C GLN A 306 10.34 13.81 -4.04
N LEU A 307 10.53 13.81 -2.72
CA LEU A 307 10.92 12.61 -1.97
C LEU A 307 9.71 11.84 -1.40
N LEU A 308 8.59 12.52 -1.13
CA LEU A 308 7.36 11.86 -0.66
C LEU A 308 6.86 10.76 -1.63
N PRO A 309 6.86 10.95 -2.97
CA PRO A 309 6.49 9.87 -3.89
C PRO A 309 7.37 8.63 -3.76
N LEU A 310 8.69 8.79 -3.52
CA LEU A 310 9.59 7.66 -3.31
C LEU A 310 9.25 6.91 -2.02
N TRP A 311 8.95 7.64 -0.94
CA TRP A 311 8.52 7.03 0.31
C TRP A 311 7.18 6.29 0.17
N LEU A 312 6.23 6.85 -0.57
CA LEU A 312 4.95 6.18 -0.86
C LEU A 312 5.11 4.93 -1.72
N LEU A 313 6.05 4.93 -2.67
CA LEU A 313 6.42 3.76 -3.43
C LEU A 313 6.96 2.65 -2.51
N ILE A 314 7.89 3.00 -1.60
CA ILE A 314 8.39 2.05 -0.59
C ILE A 314 7.23 1.51 0.25
N LEU A 315 6.33 2.38 0.74
CA LEU A 315 5.18 1.96 1.53
C LEU A 315 4.29 0.98 0.77
N GLN A 316 4.01 1.23 -0.53
CA GLN A 316 3.23 0.30 -1.36
C GLN A 316 3.94 -1.04 -1.54
N CYS A 317 5.24 -1.04 -1.81
CA CYS A 317 6.02 -2.26 -1.99
C CYS A 317 6.09 -3.08 -0.69
N ILE A 318 6.34 -2.44 0.46
CA ILE A 318 6.31 -3.11 1.77
C ILE A 318 4.91 -3.64 2.07
N ARG A 319 3.86 -2.89 1.72
CA ARG A 319 2.47 -3.34 1.85
C ARG A 319 2.20 -4.62 1.08
N THR A 320 2.58 -4.65 -0.19
CA THR A 320 2.45 -5.84 -1.05
C THR A 320 3.27 -7.01 -0.46
N SER A 321 4.48 -6.73 0.02
CA SER A 321 5.38 -7.72 0.62
C SER A 321 4.73 -8.39 1.83
N TYR A 322 4.37 -7.62 2.86
CA TYR A 322 3.90 -8.20 4.12
C TYR A 322 2.59 -8.97 3.91
N ARG A 323 1.67 -8.45 3.08
CA ARG A 323 0.41 -9.14 2.74
C ARG A 323 0.69 -10.52 2.17
N HIS A 324 1.59 -10.59 1.20
CA HIS A 324 1.93 -11.83 0.53
C HIS A 324 2.65 -12.80 1.48
N ARG A 325 3.59 -12.32 2.29
CA ARG A 325 4.39 -13.14 3.22
C ARG A 325 3.58 -13.70 4.38
N ILE A 326 2.63 -12.94 4.90
CA ILE A 326 1.69 -13.44 5.92
C ILE A 326 0.88 -14.61 5.34
N TRP A 327 0.39 -14.51 4.10
CA TRP A 327 -0.30 -15.60 3.41
C TRP A 327 0.58 -16.82 3.17
N GLN A 328 1.79 -16.62 2.66
CA GLN A 328 2.77 -17.69 2.48
C GLN A 328 3.04 -18.41 3.79
N LYS A 329 3.34 -17.66 4.87
CA LYS A 329 3.61 -18.22 6.19
C LYS A 329 2.41 -18.98 6.75
N TYR A 330 1.20 -18.48 6.55
CA TYR A 330 -0.01 -19.20 6.93
C TYR A 330 -0.13 -20.54 6.20
N HIS A 331 0.09 -20.59 4.89
CA HIS A 331 0.01 -21.82 4.12
C HIS A 331 1.14 -22.80 4.40
N ILE A 332 2.29 -22.30 4.84
CA ILE A 332 3.40 -23.11 5.31
C ILE A 332 3.07 -23.63 6.72
N ASP A 333 2.99 -22.78 7.73
CA ASP A 333 3.00 -23.19 9.13
C ASP A 333 1.67 -23.77 9.64
N TYR A 334 0.54 -23.37 9.05
CA TYR A 334 -0.80 -23.76 9.52
C TYR A 334 -1.48 -24.72 8.55
N PRO A 335 -1.36 -26.05 8.77
CA PRO A 335 -2.16 -27.00 8.03
C PRO A 335 -3.65 -26.71 8.31
N LYS A 336 -4.48 -26.71 7.24
CA LYS A 336 -5.94 -26.43 7.30
C LYS A 336 -6.76 -27.31 8.29
N SER A 337 -6.12 -28.20 9.06
CA SER A 337 -6.73 -28.96 10.17
C SER A 337 -6.86 -28.15 11.47
N ASN A 338 -6.15 -27.03 11.63
CA ASN A 338 -6.30 -26.16 12.79
C ASN A 338 -7.55 -25.28 12.67
N ILE A 339 -8.63 -25.69 13.34
CA ILE A 339 -9.92 -24.98 13.36
C ILE A 339 -9.79 -23.58 13.99
N SER A 340 -8.80 -23.35 14.87
CA SER A 340 -8.67 -22.08 15.59
C SER A 340 -8.10 -20.93 14.75
N PHE A 341 -7.33 -21.22 13.70
CA PHE A 341 -6.70 -20.20 12.85
C PHE A 341 -7.05 -20.43 11.39
N ASN A 342 -7.99 -19.63 10.88
CA ASN A 342 -8.55 -19.78 9.54
C ASN A 342 -8.20 -18.58 8.64
N ASN A 343 -8.61 -18.67 7.36
CA ASN A 343 -8.38 -17.61 6.37
C ASN A 343 -8.97 -16.24 6.80
N ARG A 344 -10.06 -16.23 7.57
CA ARG A 344 -10.69 -14.98 8.03
C ARG A 344 -9.80 -14.27 9.05
N ASN A 345 -9.14 -15.01 9.93
CA ASN A 345 -8.20 -14.44 10.90
C ASN A 345 -7.00 -13.80 10.20
N VAL A 346 -6.48 -14.44 9.15
CA VAL A 346 -5.38 -13.91 8.34
C VAL A 346 -5.81 -12.63 7.60
N MET A 347 -6.99 -12.65 6.96
CA MET A 347 -7.54 -11.45 6.33
C MET A 347 -7.78 -10.33 7.33
N ALA A 348 -8.29 -10.62 8.52
CA ALA A 348 -8.52 -9.64 9.56
C ALA A 348 -7.20 -9.00 10.05
N LEU A 349 -6.13 -9.79 10.22
CA LEU A 349 -4.81 -9.28 10.58
C LEU A 349 -4.27 -8.33 9.51
N ILE A 350 -4.30 -8.76 8.25
CA ILE A 350 -3.83 -7.97 7.11
C ILE A 350 -4.63 -6.67 6.99
N ASN A 351 -5.96 -6.75 7.08
CA ASN A 351 -6.82 -5.58 6.97
C ASN A 351 -6.68 -4.64 8.17
N GLY A 352 -6.39 -5.18 9.36
CA GLY A 352 -6.06 -4.38 10.54
C GLY A 352 -4.80 -3.55 10.33
N GLN A 353 -3.73 -4.16 9.81
CA GLN A 353 -2.48 -3.46 9.48
C GLN A 353 -2.67 -2.40 8.40
N ASP A 354 -3.41 -2.71 7.34
CA ASP A 354 -3.73 -1.73 6.30
C ASP A 354 -4.56 -0.56 6.84
N SER A 355 -5.56 -0.84 7.69
CA SER A 355 -6.38 0.20 8.31
C SER A 355 -5.53 1.13 9.20
N GLU A 356 -4.58 0.59 9.95
CA GLU A 356 -3.65 1.36 10.77
C GLU A 356 -2.75 2.29 9.92
N ILE A 357 -2.19 1.76 8.82
CA ILE A 357 -1.40 2.56 7.87
C ILE A 357 -2.24 3.71 7.31
N LEU A 358 -3.49 3.44 6.91
CA LEU A 358 -4.39 4.47 6.37
C LEU A 358 -4.74 5.55 7.41
N GLN A 359 -4.95 5.15 8.67
CA GLN A 359 -5.18 6.11 9.77
C GLN A 359 -3.96 7.01 10.01
N LEU A 360 -2.75 6.43 10.03
CA LEU A 360 -1.53 7.20 10.17
C LEU A 360 -1.32 8.20 9.02
N LEU A 361 -1.65 7.81 7.77
CA LEU A 361 -1.62 8.73 6.63
C LEU A 361 -2.61 9.89 6.81
N LEU A 362 -3.82 9.61 7.30
CA LEU A 362 -4.82 10.64 7.60
C LEU A 362 -4.35 11.59 8.70
N GLU A 363 -3.68 11.08 9.74
CA GLU A 363 -3.11 11.93 10.77
C GLU A 363 -2.05 12.88 10.19
N LYS A 364 -1.22 12.42 9.26
CA LYS A 364 -0.26 13.27 8.54
C LYS A 364 -0.92 14.26 7.57
N CYS A 365 -2.21 14.13 7.25
CA CYS A 365 -2.97 15.11 6.47
C CYS A 365 -3.45 16.33 7.29
N LYS A 366 -3.34 16.30 8.62
CA LYS A 366 -3.67 17.44 9.49
C LYS A 366 -2.67 18.57 9.28
N ALA A 367 -3.14 19.81 9.38
CA ALA A 367 -2.28 20.98 9.26
C ALA A 367 -1.39 21.10 10.50
N LEU A 368 -0.08 21.26 10.31
CA LEU A 368 0.88 21.49 11.39
C LEU A 368 1.25 22.99 11.44
N PRO A 369 1.62 23.52 12.63
CA PRO A 369 2.06 24.90 12.74
C PRO A 369 3.33 25.11 11.91
N GLY A 370 3.24 25.94 10.86
CA GLY A 370 4.35 26.21 9.93
C GLY A 370 4.23 25.56 8.54
N ASP A 371 3.21 24.73 8.29
CA ASP A 371 2.93 24.22 6.95
C ASP A 371 2.41 25.36 6.05
N SER A 372 2.99 25.50 4.85
CA SER A 372 2.39 26.33 3.80
C SER A 372 1.20 25.62 3.16
N GLU A 373 0.20 26.39 2.71
CA GLU A 373 -1.00 25.85 2.05
C GLU A 373 -0.65 24.95 0.84
N ASP A 374 0.36 25.34 0.06
CA ASP A 374 0.80 24.57 -1.11
C ASP A 374 1.44 23.22 -0.72
N MET A 375 2.27 23.22 0.33
CA MET A 375 2.89 21.99 0.85
C MET A 375 1.83 21.03 1.38
N LEU A 376 0.88 21.55 2.18
CA LEU A 376 -0.22 20.78 2.73
C LEU A 376 -1.13 20.21 1.63
N SER A 377 -1.45 21.01 0.63
CA SER A 377 -2.26 20.61 -0.52
C SER A 377 -1.59 19.49 -1.32
N ASN A 378 -0.29 19.60 -1.59
CA ASN A 378 0.47 18.57 -2.30
C ASN A 378 0.57 17.27 -1.49
N ARG A 379 0.87 17.37 -0.18
CA ARG A 379 0.89 16.22 0.75
C ARG A 379 -0.44 15.47 0.73
N ARG A 380 -1.55 16.20 0.88
CA ARG A 380 -2.92 15.64 0.83
C ARG A 380 -3.22 14.95 -0.49
N LYS A 381 -2.86 15.55 -1.64
CA LYS A 381 -3.07 14.94 -2.97
C LYS A 381 -2.31 13.62 -3.11
N LEU A 382 -1.05 13.57 -2.69
CA LEU A 382 -0.22 12.36 -2.80
C LEU A 382 -0.74 11.24 -1.89
N PHE A 383 -1.07 11.54 -0.63
CA PHE A 383 -1.67 10.57 0.28
C PHE A 383 -3.05 10.09 -0.19
N CYS A 384 -3.91 10.99 -0.68
CA CYS A 384 -5.22 10.59 -1.21
C CYS A 384 -5.11 9.72 -2.45
N ARG A 385 -4.16 10.00 -3.34
CA ARG A 385 -3.90 9.15 -4.50
C ARG A 385 -3.46 7.75 -4.08
N PHE A 386 -2.60 7.65 -3.06
CA PHE A 386 -2.19 6.37 -2.48
C PHE A 386 -3.39 5.63 -1.87
N MET A 387 -4.17 6.28 -1.01
CA MET A 387 -5.37 5.68 -0.37
C MET A 387 -6.40 5.23 -1.42
N HIS A 388 -6.59 6.02 -2.48
CA HIS A 388 -7.43 5.64 -3.60
C HIS A 388 -6.98 4.32 -4.23
N GLY A 389 -5.69 4.18 -4.52
CA GLY A 389 -5.11 2.93 -5.03
C GLY A 389 -5.37 1.75 -4.10
N VAL A 390 -5.14 1.94 -2.80
CA VAL A 390 -5.42 0.90 -1.78
C VAL A 390 -6.88 0.47 -1.77
N PHE A 391 -7.82 1.40 -1.91
CA PHE A 391 -9.25 1.07 -1.99
C PHE A 391 -9.66 0.40 -3.29
N VAL A 392 -9.01 0.73 -4.41
CA VAL A 392 -9.26 0.07 -5.70
C VAL A 392 -8.76 -1.37 -5.70
N ASP A 393 -7.62 -1.62 -5.03
CA ASP A 393 -7.07 -2.97 -4.87
C ASP A 393 -7.96 -3.87 -3.99
N ASP A 394 -8.74 -3.27 -3.08
CA ASP A 394 -9.63 -3.97 -2.15
C ASP A 394 -10.99 -4.30 -2.78
N ARG A 395 -11.06 -5.44 -3.46
CA ARG A 395 -12.25 -5.91 -4.18
C ARG A 395 -13.51 -6.04 -3.32
N GLU A 396 -13.37 -6.33 -2.03
CA GLU A 396 -14.51 -6.54 -1.13
C GLU A 396 -14.96 -5.24 -0.43
N GLY A 397 -14.23 -4.13 -0.60
CA GLY A 397 -14.53 -2.84 0.04
C GLY A 397 -14.48 -2.89 1.58
N LEU A 398 -13.78 -3.88 2.15
CA LEU A 398 -13.68 -4.05 3.59
C LEU A 398 -12.80 -2.98 4.24
N LEU A 399 -11.71 -2.57 3.60
CA LEU A 399 -10.79 -1.55 4.09
C LEU A 399 -11.43 -0.17 4.11
N ILE A 400 -12.10 0.21 3.02
CA ILE A 400 -12.79 1.50 2.98
C ILE A 400 -13.89 1.54 4.03
N LYS A 401 -14.66 0.45 4.20
CA LYS A 401 -15.65 0.32 5.26
C LYS A 401 -15.00 0.41 6.65
N ALA A 402 -13.95 -0.38 6.91
CA ALA A 402 -13.28 -0.44 8.21
C ALA A 402 -12.73 0.93 8.64
N LEU A 403 -12.04 1.64 7.74
CA LEU A 403 -11.48 2.97 8.00
C LEU A 403 -12.56 3.96 8.44
N HIS A 404 -13.69 4.02 7.72
CA HIS A 404 -14.77 4.96 8.04
C HIS A 404 -15.56 4.55 9.30
N PHE A 405 -15.61 3.26 9.62
CA PHE A 405 -16.20 2.76 10.87
C PHE A 405 -15.31 2.98 12.09
N GLN A 406 -14.00 3.10 11.88
CA GLN A 406 -13.04 3.58 12.88
C GLN A 406 -13.09 5.09 13.05
N THR A 407 -13.61 5.82 12.05
CA THR A 407 -13.69 7.28 11.98
C THR A 407 -12.32 7.96 11.94
N TYR A 408 -12.32 9.25 11.64
CA TYR A 408 -11.13 10.11 11.66
C TYR A 408 -11.61 11.57 11.85
N ALA A 409 -10.68 12.52 11.94
CA ALA A 409 -11.01 13.93 12.17
C ALA A 409 -11.99 14.46 11.10
N ILE A 410 -13.10 15.05 11.55
CA ILE A 410 -14.21 15.52 10.69
C ILE A 410 -13.72 16.52 9.64
N ASP A 411 -12.73 17.35 9.98
CA ASP A 411 -12.13 18.34 9.07
C ASP A 411 -11.46 17.72 7.84
N LEU A 412 -11.15 16.42 7.88
CA LEU A 412 -10.56 15.68 6.76
C LEU A 412 -11.61 15.08 5.82
N ILE A 413 -12.90 15.06 6.19
CA ILE A 413 -13.97 14.52 5.35
C ILE A 413 -14.05 15.24 3.99
N PRO A 414 -14.08 16.58 3.91
CA PRO A 414 -14.18 17.27 2.62
C PRO A 414 -13.00 16.95 1.70
N MET A 415 -11.81 16.82 2.29
CA MET A 415 -10.58 16.47 1.60
C MET A 415 -10.66 15.05 1.03
N MET A 416 -11.09 14.07 1.83
CA MET A 416 -11.24 12.68 1.41
C MET A 416 -12.26 12.54 0.28
N VAL A 417 -13.45 13.13 0.43
CA VAL A 417 -14.51 13.07 -0.60
C VAL A 417 -14.09 13.76 -1.90
N LYS A 418 -13.32 14.86 -1.82
CA LYS A 418 -12.86 15.60 -3.00
C LYS A 418 -11.72 14.91 -3.75
N LEU A 419 -10.76 14.34 -3.02
CA LEU A 419 -9.48 13.86 -3.60
C LEU A 419 -9.43 12.35 -3.82
N VAL A 420 -10.32 11.56 -3.22
CA VAL A 420 -10.35 10.09 -3.35
C VAL A 420 -11.59 9.67 -4.17
N PRO A 421 -11.45 9.39 -5.47
CA PRO A 421 -12.60 9.07 -6.32
C PRO A 421 -13.38 7.83 -5.92
N SER A 422 -12.73 6.82 -5.31
CA SER A 422 -13.37 5.56 -4.88
C SER A 422 -14.31 5.70 -3.68
N MET A 423 -14.42 6.91 -3.10
CA MET A 423 -15.32 7.21 -1.98
C MET A 423 -16.80 6.97 -2.28
N PHE A 424 -17.21 6.97 -3.56
CA PHE A 424 -18.60 6.65 -3.94
C PHE A 424 -19.07 5.29 -3.41
N THR A 425 -18.15 4.33 -3.22
CA THR A 425 -18.47 3.00 -2.68
C THR A 425 -19.00 3.06 -1.24
N MET A 426 -18.63 4.10 -0.48
CA MET A 426 -19.11 4.31 0.90
C MET A 426 -20.61 4.61 0.98
N CYS A 427 -21.25 5.11 -0.08
CA CYS A 427 -22.70 5.34 -0.11
C CYS A 427 -23.49 4.07 0.25
N ASN A 428 -23.00 2.90 -0.16
CA ASN A 428 -23.64 1.61 0.13
C ASN A 428 -23.55 1.19 1.60
N HIS A 429 -22.48 1.60 2.29
CA HIS A 429 -22.20 1.23 3.68
C HIS A 429 -22.63 2.29 4.70
N LEU A 430 -22.97 3.49 4.23
CA LEU A 430 -23.35 4.62 5.08
C LEU A 430 -24.58 4.37 5.96
N PRO A 431 -25.65 3.69 5.50
CA PRO A 431 -26.79 3.36 6.37
C PRO A 431 -26.40 2.49 7.56
N GLU A 432 -25.41 1.61 7.39
CA GLU A 432 -24.88 0.75 8.46
C GLU A 432 -24.02 1.55 9.45
N LEU A 433 -23.23 2.52 8.95
CA LEU A 433 -22.42 3.42 9.78
C LEU A 433 -23.30 4.33 10.65
N ILE A 434 -24.34 4.93 10.05
CA ILE A 434 -25.27 5.82 10.75
C ILE A 434 -26.11 5.05 11.80
N ARG A 435 -26.29 3.74 11.65
CA ARG A 435 -27.02 2.92 12.63
C ARG A 435 -26.17 2.45 13.81
N GLN A 436 -24.87 2.76 13.84
CA GLN A 436 -24.01 2.40 14.96
C GLN A 436 -24.52 3.00 16.29
N PRO A 437 -24.33 2.30 17.43
CA PRO A 437 -24.85 2.76 18.73
C PRO A 437 -24.17 4.03 19.24
N TYR A 438 -22.93 4.29 18.80
CA TYR A 438 -22.12 5.43 19.22
C TYR A 438 -22.47 6.70 18.45
N ILE A 439 -22.88 7.77 19.16
CA ILE A 439 -23.31 9.04 18.56
C ILE A 439 -22.24 9.66 17.65
N GLU A 440 -20.96 9.56 18.02
CA GLU A 440 -19.82 10.09 17.25
C GLU A 440 -19.77 9.49 15.83
N LYS A 441 -20.02 8.18 15.72
CA LYS A 441 -20.07 7.49 14.41
C LYS A 441 -21.28 7.90 13.60
N GLN A 442 -22.40 8.18 14.26
CA GLN A 442 -23.60 8.66 13.59
C GLN A 442 -23.38 10.06 13.03
N VAL A 443 -22.80 10.97 13.82
CA VAL A 443 -22.44 12.34 13.40
C VAL A 443 -21.45 12.30 12.24
N PHE A 444 -20.38 11.52 12.37
CA PHE A 444 -19.39 11.32 11.31
C PHE A 444 -20.04 10.78 10.03
N GLY A 445 -20.90 9.75 10.13
CA GLY A 445 -21.60 9.17 8.99
C GLY A 445 -22.60 10.13 8.36
N THR A 446 -23.33 10.92 9.15
CA THR A 446 -24.25 11.96 8.66
C THR A 446 -23.49 13.01 7.86
N LEU A 447 -22.38 13.53 8.40
CA LEU A 447 -21.54 14.53 7.72
C LEU A 447 -20.90 13.99 6.45
N LEU A 448 -20.35 12.77 6.51
CA LEU A 448 -19.83 12.08 5.33
C LEU A 448 -20.91 11.93 4.26
N GLY A 449 -22.14 11.61 4.66
CA GLY A 449 -23.30 11.55 3.77
C GLY A 449 -23.59 12.86 3.06
N CYS A 450 -23.62 13.96 3.79
CA CYS A 450 -23.82 15.30 3.23
C CYS A 450 -22.80 15.62 2.13
N TYR A 451 -21.51 15.40 2.38
CA TYR A 451 -20.45 15.64 1.40
C TYR A 451 -20.50 14.66 0.21
N LEU A 452 -20.83 13.39 0.44
CA LEU A 452 -20.96 12.40 -0.64
C LEU A 452 -22.14 12.72 -1.56
N CYS A 453 -23.27 13.16 -1.01
CA CYS A 453 -24.44 13.58 -1.77
C CYS A 453 -24.13 14.78 -2.67
N GLU A 454 -23.42 15.77 -2.15
CA GLU A 454 -22.96 16.93 -2.92
C GLU A 454 -21.99 16.54 -4.05
N LYS A 455 -21.04 15.64 -3.75
CA LYS A 455 -20.05 15.22 -4.75
C LYS A 455 -20.61 14.29 -5.82
N TYR A 456 -21.58 13.45 -5.45
CA TYR A 456 -22.17 12.41 -6.31
C TYR A 456 -23.71 12.50 -6.29
N PRO A 457 -24.32 13.51 -6.93
CA PRO A 457 -25.77 13.66 -6.99
C PRO A 457 -26.35 12.58 -7.93
N MET A 458 -26.94 11.54 -7.34
CA MET A 458 -27.56 10.40 -8.02
C MET A 458 -28.86 10.04 -7.31
N ASP A 459 -29.79 9.37 -7.98
CA ASP A 459 -31.05 8.94 -7.36
C ASP A 459 -30.83 8.09 -6.11
N SER A 460 -29.79 7.25 -6.10
CA SER A 460 -29.42 6.43 -4.95
C SER A 460 -28.96 7.27 -3.75
N THR A 461 -28.22 8.35 -3.99
CA THR A 461 -27.75 9.26 -2.93
C THR A 461 -28.84 10.23 -2.47
N LEU A 462 -29.83 10.53 -3.32
CA LEU A 462 -31.06 11.23 -2.92
C LEU A 462 -31.89 10.38 -1.95
N VAL A 463 -32.15 9.11 -2.30
CA VAL A 463 -32.88 8.18 -1.41
C VAL A 463 -32.13 8.00 -0.08
N LEU A 464 -30.81 7.99 -0.12
CA LEU A 464 -29.96 7.94 1.07
C LEU A 464 -30.13 9.21 1.93
N ALA A 465 -30.13 10.40 1.32
CA ALA A 465 -30.33 11.66 2.03
C ALA A 465 -31.69 11.68 2.74
N GLU A 466 -32.78 11.38 2.01
CA GLU A 466 -34.14 11.41 2.52
C GLU A 466 -34.43 10.34 3.59
N ARG A 467 -33.98 9.09 3.36
CA ARG A 467 -34.35 7.96 4.23
C ARG A 467 -33.39 7.68 5.36
N VAL A 468 -32.15 8.20 5.28
CA VAL A 468 -31.08 7.87 6.23
C VAL A 468 -30.53 9.11 6.90
N VAL A 469 -30.10 10.12 6.14
CA VAL A 469 -29.40 11.29 6.68
C VAL A 469 -30.35 12.22 7.42
N LEU A 470 -31.42 12.72 6.75
CA LEU A 470 -32.37 13.66 7.37
C LEU A 470 -33.07 13.07 8.62
N PRO A 471 -33.59 11.83 8.60
CA PRO A 471 -34.22 11.26 9.78
C PRO A 471 -33.23 11.02 10.92
N ARG A 472 -31.94 10.84 10.63
CA ARG A 472 -30.92 10.73 11.66
C ARG A 472 -30.65 12.08 12.33
N VAL A 473 -30.54 13.17 11.56
CA VAL A 473 -30.32 14.51 12.15
C VAL A 473 -31.42 14.85 13.15
N LEU A 474 -32.68 14.56 12.80
CA LEU A 474 -33.82 14.70 13.73
C LEU A 474 -33.65 13.84 14.99
N LYS A 475 -33.24 12.57 14.86
CA LYS A 475 -33.00 11.70 16.01
C LYS A 475 -31.85 12.19 16.90
N ILE A 476 -30.81 12.80 16.32
CA ILE A 476 -29.70 13.39 17.06
C ILE A 476 -30.20 14.61 17.86
N ALA A 477 -31.04 15.45 17.26
CA ALA A 477 -31.64 16.61 17.93
C ALA A 477 -32.61 16.22 19.07
N MET A 478 -33.39 15.16 18.89
CA MET A 478 -34.47 14.74 19.79
C MET A 478 -34.11 13.56 20.71
N SER A 479 -32.81 13.34 20.98
CA SER A 479 -32.29 12.14 21.66
C SER A 479 -32.99 11.83 23.01
N PRO A 480 -33.38 10.57 23.28
CA PRO A 480 -34.06 10.17 24.51
C PRO A 480 -33.07 10.01 25.67
N THR A 481 -32.55 11.11 26.20
CA THR A 481 -31.59 11.08 27.32
C THR A 481 -32.18 11.37 28.69
N ASN A 482 -33.51 11.59 28.80
CA ASN A 482 -34.19 11.72 30.09
C ASN A 482 -35.11 10.52 30.36
N ALA A 483 -34.53 9.33 30.48
CA ALA A 483 -35.24 8.13 30.97
C ALA A 483 -35.33 8.07 32.51
N GLU A 484 -35.07 9.18 33.22
CA GLU A 484 -35.31 9.30 34.66
C GLU A 484 -36.64 10.02 34.99
N SER A 485 -37.34 10.58 34.01
CA SER A 485 -38.72 11.06 34.19
C SER A 485 -39.70 10.02 33.67
N ASN A 486 -40.46 9.41 34.59
CA ASN A 486 -41.62 8.53 34.34
C ASN A 486 -42.78 9.26 33.63
N SER A 487 -42.52 9.90 32.49
CA SER A 487 -43.53 10.51 31.63
C SER A 487 -43.59 9.72 30.33
N LEU A 488 -44.74 9.11 30.07
CA LEU A 488 -45.13 8.38 28.85
C LEU A 488 -45.23 9.28 27.58
N GLN A 489 -44.51 10.39 27.53
CA GLN A 489 -44.49 11.29 26.38
C GLN A 489 -43.10 11.30 25.74
N PRO A 490 -43.00 11.31 24.39
CA PRO A 490 -41.72 11.47 23.72
C PRO A 490 -41.08 12.78 24.21
N PRO A 491 -39.75 12.82 24.39
CA PRO A 491 -39.06 14.05 24.78
C PRO A 491 -39.28 15.08 23.67
N ASN A 492 -40.10 16.09 23.95
CA ASN A 492 -40.39 17.21 23.04
C ASN A 492 -39.35 18.34 23.14
N GLU A 493 -38.28 18.15 23.93
CA GLU A 493 -37.23 19.13 24.12
C GLU A 493 -35.96 18.70 23.39
N CYS A 494 -35.45 19.59 22.54
CA CYS A 494 -34.17 19.42 21.86
C CYS A 494 -33.04 19.48 22.88
N VAL A 495 -32.10 18.53 22.83
CA VAL A 495 -30.93 18.51 23.70
C VAL A 495 -29.77 19.21 22.99
N PRO A 496 -29.34 20.41 23.45
CA PRO A 496 -28.23 21.12 22.82
C PRO A 496 -26.95 20.30 22.98
N SER A 497 -26.31 19.96 21.86
CA SER A 497 -25.09 19.17 21.84
C SER A 497 -24.10 19.72 20.82
N GLU A 498 -22.80 19.58 21.09
CA GLU A 498 -21.74 19.91 20.13
C GLU A 498 -21.87 19.09 18.84
N TYR A 499 -22.38 17.86 18.96
CA TYR A 499 -22.71 16.98 17.83
C TYR A 499 -23.73 17.61 16.88
N LEU A 500 -24.78 18.25 17.41
CA LEU A 500 -25.77 18.92 16.60
C LEU A 500 -25.15 20.14 15.89
N ASN A 501 -24.36 20.95 16.61
CA ASN A 501 -23.59 22.07 16.03
C ASN A 501 -22.71 21.63 14.85
N GLN A 502 -22.12 20.44 14.92
CA GLN A 502 -21.30 19.89 13.84
C GLN A 502 -22.13 19.40 12.66
N THR A 503 -23.29 18.76 12.89
CA THR A 503 -24.11 18.18 11.81
C THR A 503 -24.92 19.19 11.00
N LEU A 504 -25.41 20.26 11.63
CA LEU A 504 -26.32 21.22 10.99
C LEU A 504 -25.74 21.92 9.75
N PRO A 505 -24.48 22.39 9.74
CA PRO A 505 -23.85 22.93 8.53
C PRO A 505 -23.85 21.93 7.35
N GLY A 506 -23.80 20.64 7.65
CA GLY A 506 -23.88 19.57 6.65
C GLY A 506 -25.16 19.60 5.81
N LEU A 507 -26.26 20.13 6.34
CA LEU A 507 -27.54 20.18 5.63
C LEU A 507 -27.52 21.15 4.44
N ALA A 508 -26.68 22.19 4.49
CA ALA A 508 -26.50 23.10 3.36
C ALA A 508 -25.95 22.36 2.12
N HIS A 509 -25.03 21.41 2.32
CA HIS A 509 -24.50 20.57 1.24
C HIS A 509 -25.58 19.69 0.60
N LEU A 510 -26.56 19.20 1.38
CA LEU A 510 -27.70 18.46 0.82
C LEU A 510 -28.63 19.35 0.00
N ALA A 511 -28.89 20.57 0.48
CA ALA A 511 -29.71 21.54 -0.24
C ALA A 511 -29.05 21.97 -1.57
N HIS A 512 -27.73 22.12 -1.57
CA HIS A 512 -26.94 22.39 -2.77
C HIS A 512 -26.99 21.22 -3.77
N ALA A 513 -26.87 19.98 -3.27
CA ALA A 513 -26.93 18.78 -4.11
C ALA A 513 -28.33 18.54 -4.71
N PHE A 514 -29.37 18.77 -3.91
CA PHE A 514 -30.75 18.40 -4.22
C PHE A 514 -31.73 19.53 -3.87
N PRO A 515 -31.96 20.49 -4.78
CA PRO A 515 -32.84 21.63 -4.50
C PRO A 515 -34.29 21.26 -4.14
N HIS A 516 -34.76 20.09 -4.57
CA HIS A 516 -36.13 19.60 -4.33
C HIS A 516 -36.40 19.28 -2.85
N ILE A 517 -35.40 18.86 -2.09
CA ILE A 517 -35.54 18.53 -0.66
C ILE A 517 -35.28 19.74 0.25
N SER A 518 -34.84 20.87 -0.30
CA SER A 518 -34.52 22.08 0.48
C SER A 518 -35.71 22.56 1.33
N GLN A 519 -36.95 22.43 0.84
CA GLN A 519 -38.12 22.75 1.65
C GLN A 519 -38.28 21.81 2.85
N GLN A 520 -38.07 20.49 2.66
CA GLN A 520 -38.10 19.51 3.74
C GLN A 520 -36.99 19.79 4.78
N ILE A 521 -35.81 20.23 4.32
CA ILE A 521 -34.69 20.61 5.19
C ILE A 521 -35.05 21.86 6.02
N ILE A 522 -35.69 22.87 5.42
CA ILE A 522 -36.13 24.08 6.13
C ILE A 522 -37.16 23.73 7.20
N ASP A 523 -38.13 22.87 6.88
CA ASP A 523 -39.16 22.46 7.83
C ASP A 523 -38.54 21.69 9.00
N LEU A 524 -37.59 20.79 8.72
CA LEU A 524 -36.79 20.09 9.72
C LEU A 524 -36.00 21.06 10.63
N LEU A 525 -35.34 22.08 10.05
CA LEU A 525 -34.59 23.07 10.83
C LEU A 525 -35.51 23.91 11.73
N ARG A 526 -36.71 24.26 11.25
CA ARG A 526 -37.72 24.96 12.05
C ARG A 526 -38.27 24.11 13.18
N ASP A 527 -38.48 22.81 12.95
CA ASP A 527 -38.90 21.87 13.99
C ASP A 527 -37.86 21.79 15.10
N ILE A 528 -36.57 21.71 14.75
CA ILE A 528 -35.46 21.76 15.72
C ILE A 528 -35.45 23.10 16.46
N GLN A 529 -35.67 24.22 15.76
CA GLN A 529 -35.74 25.55 16.36
C GLN A 529 -36.88 25.69 17.37
N ALA A 530 -38.06 25.16 17.05
CA ALA A 530 -39.23 25.21 17.91
C ALA A 530 -39.04 24.38 19.19
N CYS A 531 -38.26 23.30 19.11
CA CYS A 531 -37.96 22.43 20.25
C CYS A 531 -36.78 22.92 21.11
N LEU A 532 -36.11 24.02 20.73
CA LEU A 532 -35.00 24.59 21.49
C LEU A 532 -35.49 25.49 22.64
N PRO A 533 -34.94 25.35 23.85
CA PRO A 533 -35.33 26.19 24.97
C PRO A 533 -34.86 27.63 24.76
N PRO A 534 -35.69 28.64 25.11
CA PRO A 534 -35.33 30.03 24.92
C PRO A 534 -34.12 30.38 25.79
N PRO A 535 -33.16 31.17 25.28
CA PRO A 535 -31.89 31.44 25.96
C PRO A 535 -32.09 31.96 27.40
N ASN A 536 -33.11 32.80 27.61
CA ASN A 536 -33.46 33.40 28.91
C ASN A 536 -33.82 32.37 30.00
N SER A 537 -34.38 31.21 29.64
CA SER A 537 -34.78 30.16 30.60
C SER A 537 -33.62 29.25 31.03
N PHE A 538 -32.53 29.23 30.27
CA PHE A 538 -31.38 28.35 30.46
C PHE A 538 -30.27 28.97 31.32
N PHE A 539 -30.27 30.31 31.47
CA PHE A 539 -29.29 31.03 32.29
C PHE A 539 -29.39 30.72 33.80
N GLU A 540 -30.56 30.30 34.30
CA GLU A 540 -30.79 30.10 35.73
C GLU A 540 -30.49 28.68 36.24
N LYS A 541 -30.30 27.67 35.35
CA LYS A 541 -30.35 26.25 35.75
C LYS A 541 -29.13 25.38 35.39
N GLN A 542 -28.16 25.85 34.58
CA GLN A 542 -27.04 25.00 34.13
C GLN A 542 -25.68 25.76 34.03
N GLY A 543 -24.57 25.00 34.01
CA GLY A 543 -23.21 25.53 33.96
C GLY A 543 -22.86 26.28 32.65
N SER A 544 -21.87 27.18 32.72
CA SER A 544 -21.47 28.12 31.66
C SER A 544 -21.18 27.47 30.29
N SER A 545 -20.65 26.24 30.26
CA SER A 545 -20.35 25.50 29.03
C SER A 545 -21.60 25.15 28.21
N ARG A 546 -22.70 24.75 28.86
CA ARG A 546 -23.95 24.39 28.16
C ARG A 546 -24.68 25.61 27.60
N ILE A 547 -24.54 26.76 28.26
CA ILE A 547 -25.06 28.04 27.76
C ILE A 547 -24.32 28.45 26.48
N ILE A 548 -22.99 28.27 26.43
CA ILE A 548 -22.19 28.56 25.23
C ILE A 548 -22.63 27.66 24.05
N ILE A 549 -22.81 26.35 24.29
CA ILE A 549 -23.27 25.40 23.27
C ILE A 549 -24.66 25.78 22.75
N LEU A 550 -25.58 26.15 23.64
CA LEU A 550 -26.93 26.60 23.28
C LEU A 550 -26.91 27.87 22.41
N LEU A 551 -26.09 28.86 22.76
CA LEU A 551 -25.95 30.11 21.99
C LEU A 551 -25.32 29.86 20.62
N GLN A 552 -24.29 29.01 20.56
CA GLN A 552 -23.69 28.58 19.29
C GLN A 552 -24.72 27.86 18.41
N LEU A 553 -25.54 27.00 19.00
CA LEU A 553 -26.57 26.25 18.28
C LEU A 553 -27.62 27.17 17.67
N HIS A 554 -28.11 28.16 18.41
CA HIS A 554 -29.05 29.16 17.88
C HIS A 554 -28.45 29.91 16.68
N LYS A 555 -27.17 30.29 16.77
CA LYS A 555 -26.47 30.96 15.68
C LYS A 555 -26.32 30.04 14.46
N ILE A 556 -25.76 28.85 14.64
CA ILE A 556 -25.52 27.87 13.57
C ILE A 556 -26.83 27.47 12.88
N LEU A 557 -27.92 27.34 13.64
CA LEU A 557 -29.23 27.02 13.09
C LEU A 557 -29.77 28.15 12.21
N GLN A 558 -29.61 29.42 12.64
CA GLN A 558 -29.95 30.56 11.79
C GLN A 558 -29.08 30.63 10.53
N ASP A 559 -27.77 30.41 10.67
CA ASP A 559 -26.84 30.40 9.54
C ASP A 559 -27.23 29.29 8.53
N ALA A 560 -27.48 28.07 9.01
CA ALA A 560 -27.93 26.96 8.16
C ALA A 560 -29.29 27.21 7.49
N LEU A 561 -30.26 27.83 8.20
CA LEU A 561 -31.53 28.24 7.60
C LEU A 561 -31.33 29.26 6.48
N ASN A 562 -30.44 30.24 6.70
CA ASN A 562 -30.12 31.26 5.70
C ASN A 562 -29.49 30.61 4.46
N ASP A 563 -28.50 29.74 4.65
CA ASP A 563 -27.80 29.04 3.57
C ASP A 563 -28.75 28.17 2.73
N VAL A 564 -29.55 27.32 3.38
CA VAL A 564 -30.53 26.46 2.68
C VAL A 564 -31.60 27.30 1.97
N SER A 565 -32.05 28.40 2.58
CA SER A 565 -33.02 29.30 1.95
C SER A 565 -32.47 30.05 0.74
N ALA A 566 -31.16 30.36 0.75
CA ALA A 566 -30.48 30.96 -0.38
C ALA A 566 -30.40 29.97 -1.56
N GLU A 567 -30.06 28.70 -1.30
CA GLU A 567 -30.04 27.66 -2.33
C GLU A 567 -31.43 27.42 -2.95
N LEU A 568 -32.50 27.42 -2.15
CA LEU A 568 -33.88 27.31 -2.65
C LEU A 568 -34.24 28.49 -3.58
N ARG A 569 -33.83 29.72 -3.23
CA ARG A 569 -34.05 30.90 -4.08
C ARG A 569 -33.23 30.84 -5.37
N ASN A 570 -31.98 30.38 -5.29
CA ASN A 570 -31.11 30.20 -6.45
C ASN A 570 -31.73 29.20 -7.43
N ALA A 571 -32.20 28.05 -6.95
CA ALA A 571 -32.88 27.05 -7.78
C ALA A 571 -34.18 27.59 -8.41
N ALA A 572 -34.97 28.38 -7.68
CA ALA A 572 -36.17 29.01 -8.22
C ALA A 572 -35.84 30.04 -9.32
N ASN A 573 -34.72 30.76 -9.20
CA ASN A 573 -34.26 31.71 -10.21
C ASN A 573 -33.72 31.01 -11.47
N VAL A 574 -33.00 29.90 -11.32
CA VAL A 574 -32.52 29.08 -12.45
C VAL A 574 -33.71 28.48 -13.22
N ASN A 575 -34.71 27.94 -12.51
CA ASN A 575 -35.90 27.40 -13.17
C ASN A 575 -36.68 28.47 -13.94
N LYS A 576 -36.78 29.70 -13.42
CA LYS A 576 -37.37 30.84 -14.13
C LYS A 576 -36.57 31.29 -15.36
N ALA A 577 -35.25 31.10 -15.37
CA ALA A 577 -34.39 31.43 -16.50
C ALA A 577 -34.39 30.37 -17.62
N CYS A 578 -34.82 29.14 -17.31
CA CYS A 578 -34.95 28.03 -18.25
C CYS A 578 -36.36 27.84 -18.81
N GLU A 579 -37.35 28.65 -18.40
CA GLU A 579 -38.65 28.70 -19.08
C GLU A 579 -38.43 29.24 -20.51
N PRO A 580 -38.96 28.58 -21.55
CA PRO A 580 -38.83 29.06 -22.92
C PRO A 580 -39.44 30.46 -23.01
N ILE A 581 -38.66 31.40 -23.56
CA ILE A 581 -39.16 32.73 -23.91
C ILE A 581 -40.14 32.51 -25.06
N ASP A 582 -41.44 32.60 -24.76
CA ASP A 582 -42.54 32.56 -25.75
C ASP A 582 -42.43 33.67 -26.79
#